data_AF-A0A934JX30-F1
#
_entry.id   AF-A0A934JX30-F1
#
_cell.length_a   1.000
_cell.length_b   1.000
_cell.length_c   1.000
_cell.angle_alpha   90.00
_cell.angle_beta   90.00
_cell.angle_gamma   90.00
#
_symmetry.space_group_name_H-M   'P 1'
#
loop_
_entity.id
_entity.type
_entity.pdbx_description
1 polymer ?
#
loop_
_entity_poly.entity_id
_entity_poly.type
_entity_poly.pdbx_seq_one_letter_code
_entity_poly.pdbx_strand_id
1 'polypeptide(L)' 'MEQTNCDRCKAPLVAGAAYCEVCGERTRKARRLVRLAVRVEILVLVLFVVLVFGFTWIFIQQKP' A
#
# COMPACT_ATOMS: atom_id res chain seq x y z
N MET A 1 -10.74 7.86 14.52
CA MET A 1 -11.29 9.20 14.32
C MET A 1 -11.36 9.46 12.83
N GLU A 2 -12.56 9.75 12.32
CA GLU A 2 -12.78 10.11 10.91
C GLU A 2 -12.30 11.55 10.66
N GLN A 3 -11.70 11.80 9.50
CA GLN A 3 -11.22 13.13 9.13
C GLN A 3 -12.42 13.96 8.65
N THR A 4 -12.78 15.00 9.39
CA THR A 4 -13.89 15.90 9.03
C THR A 4 -13.47 17.08 8.16
N ASN A 5 -12.20 17.46 8.17
CA ASN A 5 -11.65 18.59 7.42
C ASN A 5 -10.34 18.24 6.72
N CYS A 6 -10.10 18.87 5.57
CA CYS A 6 -8.95 18.56 4.73
C CYS A 6 -7.68 19.06 5.39
N ASP A 7 -6.65 18.21 5.49
CA ASP A 7 -5.36 18.61 6.09
C ASP A 7 -4.68 19.76 5.33
N ARG A 8 -5.02 19.96 4.04
CA ARG A 8 -4.38 20.96 3.17
C ARG A 8 -5.17 22.27 3.08
N CYS A 9 -6.41 22.23 2.58
CA CYS A 9 -7.21 23.44 2.38
C CYS A 9 -8.20 23.73 3.52
N LYS A 10 -8.28 22.86 4.53
CA LYS A 10 -9.24 22.92 5.65
C LYS A 10 -10.72 22.93 5.28
N ALA A 11 -11.06 22.68 4.01
CA ALA A 11 -12.45 22.49 3.59
C ALA A 11 -13.07 21.26 4.30
N PRO A 12 -14.39 21.26 4.56
CA PRO A 12 -15.08 20.10 5.08
C PRO A 12 -14.95 18.91 4.12
N LEU A 13 -14.85 17.70 4.67
CA LEU A 13 -14.86 16.47 3.89
C LEU A 13 -16.20 15.78 4.01
N VAL A 14 -16.67 15.24 2.89
CA VAL A 14 -17.73 14.23 2.88
C VAL A 14 -17.25 12.98 3.62
N ALA A 15 -18.14 12.39 4.43
CA ALA A 15 -17.85 11.17 5.18
C ALA A 15 -17.38 10.04 4.23
N GLY A 16 -16.30 9.35 4.61
CA GLY A 16 -15.70 8.31 3.78
C GLY A 16 -14.99 8.75 2.49
N ALA A 17 -14.86 10.05 2.19
CA ALA A 17 -14.20 10.52 0.98
C ALA A 17 -12.72 10.06 0.87
N ALA A 18 -12.32 9.60 -0.31
CA ALA A 18 -10.93 9.22 -0.60
C ALA A 18 -10.06 10.44 -0.96
N TYR A 19 -10.67 11.47 -1.53
CA TYR A 19 -10.03 12.74 -1.92
C TYR A 19 -10.89 13.92 -1.49
N CYS A 20 -10.26 15.08 -1.31
CA CYS A 20 -10.96 16.33 -1.09
C CYS A 20 -11.55 16.84 -2.42
N GLU A 21 -12.85 17.15 -2.42
CA GLU A 21 -13.55 17.68 -3.59
C GLU A 21 -13.11 19.09 -4.01
N VAL A 22 -12.55 19.86 -3.07
CA VAL A 22 -12.12 21.25 -3.32
C VAL A 22 -10.71 21.33 -3.89
N CYS A 23 -9.75 20.60 -3.28
CA CYS A 23 -8.33 20.72 -3.64
C CYS A 23 -7.70 19.45 -4.22
N GLY A 24 -8.45 18.34 -4.32
CA GLY A 24 -7.96 17.07 -4.85
C GLY A 24 -7.00 16.30 -3.94
N GLU A 25 -6.67 16.83 -2.75
CA GLU A 25 -5.74 16.19 -1.83
C GLU A 25 -6.32 14.86 -1.29
N ARG A 26 -5.49 13.81 -1.27
CA ARG A 26 -5.90 12.50 -0.76
C ARG A 26 -6.08 12.54 0.77
N THR A 27 -7.15 11.93 1.27
CA THR A 27 -7.44 11.94 2.71
C THR A 27 -6.43 11.11 3.51
N ARG A 28 -6.30 11.40 4.80
CA ARG A 28 -5.36 10.69 5.68
C ARG A 28 -5.68 9.20 5.76
N LYS A 29 -6.97 8.85 5.79
CA LYS A 29 -7.45 7.46 5.76
C LYS A 29 -7.03 6.77 4.46
N ALA A 30 -7.31 7.38 3.31
CA ALA A 30 -6.90 6.83 2.01
C ALA A 30 -5.38 6.68 1.91
N ARG A 31 -4.58 7.66 2.37
CA ARG A 31 -3.12 7.54 2.42
C ARG A 31 -2.62 6.39 3.31
N ARG A 32 -3.28 6.11 4.44
CA ARG A 32 -2.93 4.97 5.30
C ARG A 32 -3.26 3.64 4.61
N LEU A 33 -4.44 3.53 4.01
CA LEU A 33 -4.86 2.33 3.30
C LEU A 33 -3.95 2.01 2.12
N VAL A 34 -3.61 3.01 1.30
CA VAL A 34 -2.66 2.83 0.18
C VAL A 34 -1.30 2.36 0.68
N ARG A 35 -0.76 2.96 1.76
CA ARG A 35 0.52 2.50 2.32
C ARG A 35 0.47 1.07 2.84
N LEU A 36 -0.66 0.65 3.43
CA LEU A 36 -0.85 -0.73 3.88
C LEU A 36 -0.92 -1.69 2.69
N ALA A 37 -1.71 -1.36 1.66
CA ALA A 37 -1.82 -2.15 0.45
C ALA A 37 -0.45 -2.35 -0.23
N VAL A 38 0.31 -1.26 -0.41
CA VAL A 38 1.66 -1.31 -0.99
C VAL A 38 2.61 -2.16 -0.15
N ARG A 39 2.56 -2.06 1.19
CA ARG A 39 3.40 -2.91 2.05
C ARG A 39 3.08 -4.40 1.90
N VAL A 40 1.80 -4.74 1.82
CA VAL A 40 1.37 -6.13 1.63
C VAL A 40 1.81 -6.65 0.27
N GLU A 41 1.64 -5.86 -0.79
CA GLU A 41 2.08 -6.24 -2.14
C GLU A 41 3.59 -6.45 -2.21
N ILE A 42 4.39 -5.55 -1.63
CA ILE A 42 5.85 -5.70 -1.54
C ILE A 42 6.22 -6.97 -0.78
N LEU A 43 5.58 -7.26 0.36
CA LEU A 43 5.83 -8.48 1.12
C LEU A 43 5.55 -9.74 0.30
N VAL A 44 4.44 -9.78 -0.44
CA VAL A 44 4.09 -10.91 -1.31
C VAL A 44 5.13 -11.10 -2.40
N LEU A 45 5.54 -10.02 -3.07
CA LEU A 45 6.57 -10.08 -4.12
C LEU A 45 7.92 -10.56 -3.56
N VAL A 46 8.34 -10.07 -2.40
CA VAL A 46 9.58 -10.50 -1.74
C VAL A 46 9.53 -11.99 -1.39
N LEU A 47 8.42 -12.46 -0.80
CA LEU A 47 8.25 -13.88 -0.48
C LEU A 47 8.30 -14.76 -1.73
N PHE A 48 7.66 -14.31 -2.81
CA PHE A 48 7.71 -15.02 -4.09
C PHE A 48 9.14 -15.11 -4.64
N VAL A 49 9.90 -14.01 -4.62
CA VAL A 49 11.31 -13.99 -5.04
C VAL A 49 12.15 -14.93 -4.19
N VAL A 50 12.00 -14.90 -2.86
CA VAL A 50 12.72 -15.79 -1.94
C VAL A 50 12.41 -17.26 -2.23
N LEU A 51 11.14 -17.59 -2.47
CA LEU A 51 10.72 -18.94 -2.83
C LEU A 51 11.40 -19.39 -4.12
N VAL A 52 11.28 -18.61 -5.20
CA VAL A 52 11.89 -18.94 -6.50
C VAL A 52 13.40 -19.09 -6.38
N PHE A 53 14.05 -18.20 -5.65
CA PHE A 53 15.49 -18.25 -5.43
C PHE A 53 15.90 -19.50 -4.64
N GLY A 54 15.15 -19.84 -3.59
CA GLY A 54 15.37 -21.06 -2.79
C GLY A 54 15.26 -22.32 -3.63
N PHE A 55 14.21 -22.46 -4.45
CA PHE A 55 14.08 -23.60 -5.35
C PHE A 55 15.20 -23.65 -6.39
N THR A 56 15.52 -22.51 -7.03
CA THR A 56 16.58 -22.42 -8.03
C THR A 56 17.92 -22.88 -7.43
N TRP A 57 18.23 -22.45 -6.21
CA TRP A 57 19.43 -22.85 -5.48
C TRP A 57 19.48 -24.36 -5.22
N ILE A 58 18.37 -24.96 -4.76
CA ILE A 58 18.26 -26.41 -4.54
C ILE A 58 18.49 -27.16 -5.86
N PHE A 59 17.84 -26.75 -6.95
CA PHE A 59 18.02 -27.39 -8.26
C PHE A 59 19.46 -27.32 -8.77
N ILE A 60 20.18 -26.22 -8.49
CA ILE A 60 21.59 -26.09 -8.86
C ILE A 60 22.43 -27.10 -8.06
N GLN A 61 22.18 -27.27 -6.76
CA GLN A 61 22.92 -28.22 -5.93
C GLN A 61 22.58 -29.69 -6.21
N GLN A 62 21.34 -29.98 -6.62
CA GLN A 62 20.87 -31.33 -6.93
C GLN A 62 21.24 -31.81 -8.34
N LYS A 63 21.80 -30.95 -9.20
CA LYS A 63 22.32 -31.41 -10.48
C LYS A 63 23.43 -32.46 -10.22
N PRO A 64 23.31 -33.67 -10.80
CA PRO A 64 24.30 -34.74 -10.62
C PRO A 64 25.68 -34.37 -11.18
#